data_AF-A0A971YLW6-F1
#
_entry.id   AF-A0A971YLW6-F1
#
_cell.length_a   1.000
_cell.length_b   1.000
_cell.length_c   1.000
_cell.angle_alpha   90.00
_cell.angle_beta   90.00
_cell.angle_gamma   90.00
#
_symmetry.space_group_name_H-M   'P 1'
#
loop_
_entity.id
_entity.type
_entity.pdbx_description
1 polymer ?
#
loop_
_entity_poly.entity_id
_entity_poly.type
_entity_poly.pdbx_seq_one_letter_code
_entity_poly.pdbx_strand_id
1 'polypeptide(L)'
;IPVALFTAQALGVPAVIIRHESRVTEGPAVSINYLSGSTRRIQTMSLPRRALPQGARVVLVDDFMRAGGTARGMHDLMAEFGAEVLGTGVLIATREPETKLVPDYFSLLVLEEANPAGPEFKVRPADWL
;
A
#
# COMPACT_ATOMS: atom_id res chain seq x y z
N ILE A 1 4.93 4.08 7.28
CA ILE A 1 6.01 5.01 6.82
C ILE A 1 7.42 4.47 7.08
N PRO A 2 7.85 4.07 8.30
CA PRO A 2 9.24 3.64 8.54
C PRO A 2 9.71 2.49 7.64
N VAL A 3 8.86 1.48 7.44
CA VAL A 3 9.14 0.35 6.53
C VAL A 3 9.51 0.85 5.14
N ALA A 4 8.72 1.75 4.56
CA ALA A 4 8.98 2.31 3.23
C ALA A 4 10.29 3.11 3.17
N LEU A 5 10.63 3.88 4.21
CA LEU A 5 11.87 4.65 4.26
C LEU A 5 13.11 3.74 4.27
N PHE A 6 13.09 2.69 5.11
CA PHE A 6 14.20 1.73 5.16
C PHE A 6 14.30 0.88 3.89
N THR A 7 13.16 0.50 3.28
CA THR A 7 13.16 -0.15 1.97
C THR A 7 13.80 0.74 0.91
N ALA A 8 13.40 2.02 0.83
CA ALA A 8 13.96 2.98 -0.11
C ALA A 8 15.47 3.20 0.11
N GLN A 9 15.90 3.29 1.38
CA GLN A 9 17.30 3.40 1.76
C GLN A 9 18.10 2.17 1.31
N ALA A 10 17.59 0.96 1.55
CA ALA A 10 18.24 -0.29 1.15
C ALA A 10 18.35 -0.43 -0.37
N LEU A 11 17.36 0.07 -1.12
CA LEU A 11 17.34 0.08 -2.58
C LEU A 11 18.15 1.24 -3.19
N GLY A 12 18.58 2.23 -2.41
CA GLY A 12 19.27 3.41 -2.90
C GLY A 12 18.39 4.36 -3.73
N VAL A 13 17.08 4.40 -3.46
CA VAL A 13 16.10 5.21 -4.20
C VAL A 13 15.40 6.23 -3.28
N PRO A 14 14.84 7.33 -3.82
CA PRO A 14 14.06 8.27 -3.02
C PRO A 14 12.74 7.65 -2.54
N ALA A 15 12.26 8.13 -1.39
CA ALA A 15 10.94 7.78 -0.86
C ALA A 15 9.94 8.91 -1.08
N VAL A 16 8.72 8.56 -1.48
CA VAL A 16 7.60 9.48 -1.65
C VAL A 16 6.43 9.00 -0.80
N ILE A 17 5.73 9.92 -0.13
CA ILE A 17 4.64 9.61 0.80
C ILE A 17 3.32 10.09 0.19
N ILE A 18 2.40 9.15 -0.07
CA ILE A 18 1.01 9.44 -0.42
C ILE A 18 0.28 9.92 0.84
N ARG A 19 -0.51 10.99 0.70
CA ARG A 19 -1.24 11.61 1.82
C ARG A 19 -2.73 11.31 1.75
N HIS A 20 -3.41 11.24 2.90
CA HIS A 20 -4.87 11.12 2.95
C HIS A 20 -5.61 12.40 2.50
N GLU A 21 -4.96 13.56 2.59
CA GLU A 21 -5.53 14.84 2.17
C GLU A 21 -4.44 15.71 1.54
N SER A 22 -4.81 16.47 0.50
CA SER A 22 -3.92 17.43 -0.15
C SER A 22 -3.81 18.69 0.69
N ARG A 23 -2.59 19.17 0.96
CA ARG A 23 -2.41 20.49 1.58
C ARG A 23 -2.48 21.57 0.50
N VAL A 24 -3.21 22.64 0.76
CA VAL A 24 -3.36 23.79 -0.15
C VAL A 24 -1.99 24.37 -0.57
N THR A 25 -0.98 24.25 0.29
CA THR A 25 0.39 24.74 0.05
C THR A 25 1.25 23.87 -0.87
N GLU A 26 0.79 22.68 -1.27
CA GLU A 26 1.58 21.75 -2.09
C GLU A 26 1.39 21.94 -3.60
N GLY A 27 0.51 22.85 -4.00
CA GLY A 27 0.19 23.13 -5.40
C GLY A 27 -0.77 22.09 -6.00
N PRO A 28 -0.79 21.93 -7.35
CA PRO A 28 -1.63 20.94 -8.00
C PRO A 28 -1.32 19.52 -7.53
N ALA A 29 -2.36 18.77 -7.17
CA ALA A 29 -2.26 17.39 -6.72
C ALA A 29 -3.18 16.49 -7.55
N VAL A 30 -2.77 15.23 -7.69
CA VAL A 30 -3.65 14.15 -8.15
C VAL A 30 -4.28 13.54 -6.90
N SER A 31 -5.61 13.38 -6.92
CA SER A 31 -6.36 12.79 -5.82
C SER A 31 -7.31 11.75 -6.35
N ILE A 32 -7.46 10.65 -5.61
CA ILE A 32 -8.46 9.62 -5.89
C ILE A 32 -9.22 9.27 -4.61
N ASN A 33 -10.39 8.66 -4.79
CA ASN A 33 -11.17 8.08 -3.72
C ASN A 33 -11.07 6.56 -3.78
N TYR A 34 -10.92 5.91 -2.63
CA TYR A 34 -10.83 4.46 -2.54
C TYR A 34 -11.61 3.94 -1.33
N LEU A 35 -11.98 2.66 -1.35
CA LEU A 35 -12.63 2.00 -0.22
C LEU A 35 -11.57 1.44 0.73
N SER A 36 -11.50 2.02 1.93
CA SER A 36 -10.56 1.58 2.96
C SER A 36 -10.97 0.23 3.55
N GLY A 37 -10.08 -0.76 3.46
CA GLY A 37 -10.35 -2.11 3.96
C GLY A 37 -10.46 -2.20 5.49
N SER A 38 -9.89 -1.24 6.22
CA SER A 38 -9.94 -1.20 7.69
C SER A 38 -11.19 -0.49 8.21
N THR A 39 -11.55 0.65 7.61
CA THR A 39 -12.66 1.48 8.08
C THR A 39 -13.98 1.23 7.35
N ARG A 40 -13.97 0.50 6.22
CA ARG A 40 -15.10 0.35 5.29
C ARG A 40 -15.72 1.68 4.86
N ARG A 41 -14.92 2.75 4.88
CA ARG A 41 -15.31 4.10 4.44
C ARG A 41 -14.54 4.48 3.19
N ILE A 42 -15.14 5.36 2.41
CA ILE A 42 -14.45 6.04 1.33
C ILE A 42 -13.41 6.96 1.97
N GLN A 43 -12.15 6.79 1.57
CA GLN A 43 -11.06 7.66 1.95
C GLN A 43 -10.48 8.28 0.68
N THR A 44 -9.94 9.49 0.81
CA THR A 44 -9.20 10.15 -0.25
C THR A 44 -7.71 9.86 -0.05
N MET A 45 -6.99 9.75 -1.15
CA MET A 45 -5.53 9.82 -1.15
C MET A 45 -5.08 10.80 -2.23
N SER A 46 -3.96 11.46 -1.98
CA SER A 46 -3.44 12.52 -2.83
C SER A 46 -1.93 12.52 -2.89
N LEU A 47 -1.42 12.95 -4.04
CA LEU A 47 0.01 13.15 -4.28
C LEU A 47 0.23 14.43 -5.09
N PRO A 48 1.13 15.34 -4.68
CA PRO A 48 1.47 16.53 -5.46
C PRO A 48 2.03 16.14 -6.83
N ARG A 49 1.62 16.82 -7.92
CA ARG A 49 2.08 16.54 -9.30
C ARG A 49 3.60 16.57 -9.49
N ARG A 50 4.30 17.31 -8.63
CA ARG A 50 5.77 17.42 -8.63
C ARG A 50 6.49 16.31 -7.87
N ALA A 51 5.76 15.40 -7.21
CA ALA A 51 6.34 14.38 -6.34
C ALA A 51 7.04 13.26 -7.12
N LEU A 52 6.61 13.00 -8.36
CA LEU A 52 7.21 12.01 -9.25
C LEU A 52 7.36 12.61 -10.66
N PRO A 53 8.38 12.22 -11.42
CA PRO A 53 8.43 12.49 -12.85
C PRO A 53 7.38 11.65 -13.59
N GLN A 54 6.95 12.09 -14.77
CA GLN A 54 6.09 11.30 -15.65
C GLN A 54 6.81 10.01 -16.06
N GLY A 55 6.09 8.87 -16.09
CA GLY A 55 6.67 7.57 -16.42
C GLY A 55 7.57 7.01 -15.32
N ALA A 56 7.51 7.55 -14.09
CA ALA A 56 8.26 7.01 -12.97
C ALA A 56 7.93 5.54 -12.74
N ARG A 57 8.97 4.73 -12.49
CA ARG A 57 8.83 3.34 -12.07
C ARG A 57 8.90 3.30 -10.55
N VAL A 58 7.87 2.77 -9.90
CA VAL A 58 7.70 2.85 -8.45
C VAL A 58 7.44 1.48 -7.83
N VAL A 59 7.85 1.32 -6.58
CA VAL A 59 7.46 0.18 -5.73
C VAL A 59 6.59 0.72 -4.62
N LEU A 60 5.42 0.12 -4.42
CA LEU A 60 4.50 0.50 -3.36
C LEU A 60 4.85 -0.25 -2.09
N VAL A 61 4.83 0.43 -0.94
CA VAL A 61 5.11 -0.19 0.36
C VAL A 61 4.06 0.23 1.38
N ASP A 62 3.43 -0.74 2.03
CA ASP A 62 2.47 -0.53 3.13
C ASP A 62 2.84 -1.40 4.34
N ASP A 63 2.25 -1.14 5.52
CA ASP A 63 2.49 -1.96 6.70
C ASP A 63 1.56 -3.18 6.77
N PHE A 64 0.27 -3.01 6.48
CA PHE A 64 -0.73 -4.04 6.72
C PHE A 64 -1.79 -4.11 5.62
N MET A 65 -1.97 -5.31 5.05
CA MET A 65 -2.97 -5.55 4.02
C MET A 65 -4.04 -6.56 4.44
N ARG A 66 -5.31 -6.15 4.37
CA ARG A 66 -6.47 -7.06 4.46
C ARG A 66 -6.91 -7.55 3.08
N ALA A 67 -7.97 -6.98 2.54
CA ALA A 67 -8.47 -7.26 1.19
C ALA A 67 -7.70 -6.53 0.07
N GLY A 68 -6.81 -5.59 0.41
CA GLY A 68 -6.02 -4.83 -0.57
C GLY A 68 -6.67 -3.53 -1.08
N GLY A 69 -7.69 -3.00 -0.40
CA GLY A 69 -8.36 -1.76 -0.82
C GLY A 69 -7.43 -0.54 -0.89
N THR A 70 -6.57 -0.37 0.13
CA THR A 70 -5.54 0.69 0.12
C THR A 70 -4.53 0.49 -1.00
N ALA A 71 -4.01 -0.73 -1.16
CA ALA A 71 -3.08 -1.07 -2.23
C ALA A 71 -3.69 -0.77 -3.61
N ARG A 72 -4.93 -1.19 -3.84
CA ARG A 72 -5.64 -0.88 -5.08
C ARG A 72 -5.77 0.62 -5.33
N GLY A 73 -6.15 1.39 -4.30
CA GLY A 73 -6.15 2.84 -4.39
C GLY A 73 -4.77 3.41 -4.77
N MET A 74 -3.69 2.92 -4.16
CA MET A 74 -2.35 3.37 -4.52
C MET A 74 -2.00 3.05 -5.99
N HIS A 75 -2.39 1.88 -6.50
CA HIS A 75 -2.25 1.54 -7.93
C HIS A 75 -3.04 2.50 -8.83
N ASP A 76 -4.31 2.74 -8.51
CA ASP A 76 -5.16 3.66 -9.28
C ASP A 76 -4.57 5.10 -9.25
N LEU A 77 -4.03 5.55 -8.11
CA LEU A 77 -3.36 6.85 -7.99
C LEU A 77 -2.11 6.92 -8.88
N MET A 78 -1.30 5.86 -8.93
CA MET A 78 -0.11 5.80 -9.79
C MET A 78 -0.49 5.79 -11.26
N ALA A 79 -1.58 5.11 -11.65
CA ALA A 79 -2.10 5.13 -13.01
C ALA A 79 -2.52 6.55 -13.43
N GLU A 80 -3.25 7.28 -12.57
CA GLU A 80 -3.61 8.69 -12.79
C GLU A 80 -2.38 9.61 -12.84
N PHE A 81 -1.31 9.24 -12.14
CA PHE A 81 -0.03 9.95 -12.18
C PHE A 81 0.80 9.64 -13.44
N GLY A 82 0.43 8.59 -14.20
CA GLY A 82 1.23 8.07 -15.31
C GLY A 82 2.53 7.40 -14.86
N ALA A 83 2.52 6.80 -13.67
CA ALA A 83 3.63 6.03 -13.11
C ALA A 83 3.37 4.52 -13.25
N GLU A 84 4.44 3.74 -13.44
CA GLU A 84 4.41 2.29 -13.54
C GLU A 84 4.70 1.66 -12.18
N VAL A 85 3.78 0.85 -11.66
CA VAL A 85 3.99 0.09 -10.43
C VAL A 85 4.72 -1.21 -10.76
N LEU A 86 5.95 -1.37 -10.27
CA LEU A 86 6.77 -2.57 -10.45
C LEU A 86 6.44 -3.70 -9.46
N GLY A 87 5.81 -3.36 -8.34
CA GLY A 87 5.46 -4.31 -7.30
C GLY A 87 4.89 -3.64 -6.06
N THR A 88 4.23 -4.43 -5.22
CA THR A 88 3.68 -3.98 -3.94
C THR A 88 4.25 -4.84 -2.81
N GLY A 89 4.96 -4.23 -1.87
CA GLY A 89 5.46 -4.88 -0.66
C GLY A 89 4.64 -4.49 0.56
N VAL A 90 4.28 -5.46 1.40
CA VAL A 90 3.63 -5.20 2.69
C VAL A 90 4.32 -5.95 3.82
N LEU A 91 4.35 -5.39 5.03
CA LEU A 91 4.95 -6.11 6.16
C LEU A 91 4.09 -7.32 6.54
N ILE A 92 2.77 -7.14 6.67
CA ILE A 92 1.83 -8.19 7.05
C ILE A 92 0.65 -8.21 6.07
N ALA A 93 0.25 -9.39 5.61
CA ALA A 93 -1.02 -9.61 4.91
C ALA A 93 -1.91 -10.59 5.69
N THR A 94 -3.21 -10.37 5.73
CA THR A 94 -4.14 -11.38 6.27
C THR A 94 -4.25 -12.54 5.30
N ARG A 95 -4.45 -13.76 5.79
CA ARG A 95 -4.78 -14.91 4.95
C ARG A 95 -6.09 -14.69 4.21
N GLU A 96 -7.14 -14.30 4.94
CA GLU A 96 -8.46 -14.05 4.37
C GLU A 96 -8.68 -12.56 4.02
N PRO A 97 -9.33 -12.23 2.90
CA PRO A 97 -9.74 -13.16 1.84
C PRO A 97 -8.52 -13.69 1.07
N GLU A 98 -8.56 -14.93 0.59
CA GLU A 98 -7.46 -15.52 -0.21
C GLU A 98 -7.15 -14.67 -1.47
N THR A 99 -8.20 -14.26 -2.19
CA THR A 99 -8.06 -13.35 -3.34
C THR A 99 -8.03 -11.90 -2.88
N LYS A 100 -6.90 -11.22 -3.13
CA LYS A 100 -6.72 -9.79 -2.86
C LYS A 100 -7.15 -8.94 -4.07
N LEU A 101 -7.44 -7.66 -3.82
CA LEU A 101 -7.79 -6.68 -4.86
C LEU A 101 -6.60 -6.27 -5.75
N VAL A 102 -5.38 -6.65 -5.36
CA VAL A 102 -4.15 -6.48 -6.13
C VAL A 102 -3.52 -7.86 -6.35
N PRO A 103 -3.20 -8.25 -7.60
CA PRO A 103 -2.74 -9.61 -7.90
C PRO A 103 -1.28 -9.83 -7.47
N ASP A 104 -0.41 -8.83 -7.68
CA ASP A 104 1.04 -8.97 -7.50
C ASP A 104 1.51 -8.20 -6.26
N TYR A 105 1.61 -8.91 -5.14
CA TYR A 105 2.15 -8.37 -3.90
C TYR A 105 3.07 -9.37 -3.18
N PHE A 106 3.97 -8.83 -2.37
CA PHE A 106 4.85 -9.57 -1.48
C PHE A 106 4.53 -9.18 -0.04
N SER A 107 4.30 -10.16 0.83
CA SER A 107 4.25 -9.94 2.28
C SER A 107 5.44 -10.58 2.97
N LEU A 108 5.89 -10.05 4.11
CA LEU A 108 6.88 -10.76 4.94
C LEU A 108 6.20 -11.73 5.92
N LEU A 109 5.03 -11.35 6.43
CA LEU A 109 4.26 -12.13 7.38
C LEU A 109 2.83 -12.35 6.86
N VAL A 110 2.28 -13.51 7.18
CA VAL A 110 0.87 -13.87 6.95
C VAL A 110 0.19 -14.01 8.31
N LEU A 111 -0.87 -13.22 8.50
CA LEU A 111 -1.75 -13.29 9.67
C LEU A 111 -2.92 -14.22 9.37
N GLU A 112 -2.98 -15.35 10.08
CA GLU A 112 -4.09 -16.30 10.07
C GLU A 112 -5.00 -16.00 11.27
N GLU A 113 -6.31 -15.83 11.05
CA GLU A 113 -7.26 -15.77 12.16
C GLU A 113 -7.23 -17.11 12.89
N ALA A 114 -6.88 -17.11 14.19
CA ALA A 114 -7.01 -18.31 14.99
C ALA A 114 -8.41 -18.37 15.61
N ASN A 115 -8.87 -19.60 15.74
CA ASN A 115 -10.11 -20.10 16.34
C ASN A 115 -11.09 -19.07 16.97
N PRO A 116 -12.38 -19.04 16.59
CA PRO A 116 -13.39 -18.14 17.18
C PRO A 116 -13.60 -18.25 18.71
N ALA A 117 -12.95 -19.21 19.37
CA ALA A 117 -13.01 -19.41 20.82
C ALA A 117 -11.95 -18.63 21.64
N GLY A 118 -11.02 -17.88 21.02
CA GLY A 118 -9.99 -17.13 21.76
C GLY A 118 -9.32 -16.00 20.97
N PRO A 119 -8.55 -15.12 21.64
CA PRO A 119 -7.86 -13.98 21.01
C PRO A 119 -6.52 -14.36 20.37
N GLU A 120 -6.26 -15.66 20.17
CA GLU A 120 -4.99 -16.08 19.58
C GLU A 120 -4.96 -15.68 18.11
N PHE A 121 -3.83 -15.09 17.70
CA PHE A 121 -3.54 -14.81 16.31
C PHE A 121 -2.35 -15.66 15.93
N LYS A 122 -2.48 -16.41 14.82
CA LYS A 122 -1.35 -17.18 14.30
C LYS A 122 -0.68 -16.35 13.21
N VAL A 123 0.59 -16.04 13.43
CA VAL A 123 1.44 -15.33 12.46
C VAL A 123 2.49 -16.30 11.95
N ARG A 124 2.67 -16.36 10.64
CA ARG A 124 3.70 -17.16 9.99
C ARG A 124 4.49 -16.32 8.98
N PRO A 125 5.74 -16.66 8.66
CA PRO A 125 6.42 -16.13 7.49
C PRO A 125 5.61 -16.38 6.20
N ALA A 126 5.75 -15.49 5.22
CA ALA A 126 5.24 -15.73 3.88
C ALA A 126 6.00 -16.87 3.21
N ASP A 127 5.34 -17.58 2.29
CA ASP A 127 5.84 -18.85 1.74
C ASP A 127 7.09 -18.71 0.85
N TRP A 128 7.49 -17.48 0.50
CA TRP A 128 8.66 -17.18 -0.34
C TRP A 128 9.94 -16.88 0.46
N LEU A 129 9.85 -16.77 1.80
CA LEU A 129 10.98 -16.58 2.72
C LEU A 129 11.58 -17.93 3.13
#